data_AF-A0A432SMT8-F1
#
_entry.id   AF-A0A432SMT8-F1
#
_cell.length_a   1.000
_cell.length_b   1.000
_cell.length_c   1.000
_cell.angle_alpha   90.00
_cell.angle_beta   90.00
_cell.angle_gamma   90.00
#
_symmetry.space_group_name_H-M   'P 1'
#
loop_
_entity.id
_entity.type
_entity.pdbx_description
1 polymer ?
#
loop_
_entity_poly.entity_id
_entity_poly.type
_entity_poly.pdbx_seq_one_letter_code
_entity_poly.pdbx_strand_id
1 'polypeptide(L)'
;MKKVLLSSMIISVFAFANTKVDDLKWTGDYETLVNLNSNAKNTIEGIDTNKNGIRDDIEYFVVNKYKDKPFQKELFLEAAKKLQTILTLPKNAPVKLRAKLDHELINIYTCRDYMLYKLEAKNIDEELKNKLIFKSKVLNTKDRLKRYLTHKQLVPINEDDMEYNTINNERKNCELKYQKFINKDMITSN
;
A
#
# COMPACT_ATOMS: atom_id res chain seq x y z
N MET A 1 -64.68 -1.83 -0.72
CA MET A 1 -63.79 -2.64 0.13
C MET A 1 -62.39 -2.62 -0.46
N LYS A 2 -61.39 -2.28 0.37
CA LYS A 2 -60.00 -1.97 -0.02
C LYS A 2 -59.24 -3.23 -0.48
N LYS A 3 -58.57 -3.17 -1.64
CA LYS A 3 -57.53 -4.13 -2.03
C LYS A 3 -56.23 -3.75 -1.32
N VAL A 4 -55.71 -4.62 -0.47
CA VAL A 4 -54.41 -4.50 0.18
C VAL A 4 -53.36 -5.09 -0.76
N LEU A 5 -52.46 -4.25 -1.25
CA LEU A 5 -51.26 -4.65 -2.01
C LEU A 5 -50.20 -5.15 -1.01
N LEU A 6 -49.94 -6.46 -0.99
CA LEU A 6 -48.73 -6.99 -0.34
C LEU A 6 -47.52 -6.69 -1.24
N SER A 7 -46.70 -5.74 -0.80
CA SER A 7 -45.36 -5.51 -1.34
C SER A 7 -44.43 -6.60 -0.80
N SER A 8 -44.02 -7.55 -1.64
CA SER A 8 -42.99 -8.52 -1.27
C SER A 8 -41.62 -7.83 -1.34
N MET A 9 -41.04 -7.59 -0.17
CA MET A 9 -39.63 -7.25 -0.02
C MET A 9 -38.76 -8.34 -0.65
N ILE A 10 -38.12 -8.03 -1.77
CA ILE A 10 -37.02 -8.83 -2.31
C ILE A 10 -35.80 -8.50 -1.45
N ILE A 11 -35.53 -9.35 -0.45
CA ILE A 11 -34.25 -9.35 0.26
C ILE A 11 -33.24 -10.01 -0.67
N SER A 12 -32.53 -9.19 -1.46
CA SER A 12 -31.34 -9.64 -2.19
C SER A 12 -30.25 -9.99 -1.18
N VAL A 13 -30.15 -11.28 -0.86
CA VAL A 13 -29.00 -11.85 -0.17
C VAL A 13 -27.83 -11.79 -1.14
N PHE A 14 -26.94 -10.83 -0.97
CA PHE A 14 -25.63 -10.87 -1.63
C PHE A 14 -24.87 -12.06 -1.05
N ALA A 15 -24.88 -13.17 -1.79
CA ALA A 15 -23.94 -14.26 -1.59
C ALA A 15 -22.54 -13.70 -1.89
N PHE A 16 -21.80 -13.35 -0.84
CA PHE A 16 -20.36 -13.12 -0.95
C PHE A 16 -19.74 -14.45 -1.41
N ALA A 17 -19.43 -14.54 -2.69
CA ALA A 17 -18.67 -15.65 -3.24
C ALA A 17 -17.36 -15.75 -2.44
N ASN A 18 -17.16 -16.90 -1.78
CA ASN A 18 -15.87 -17.27 -1.19
C ASN A 18 -14.87 -17.45 -2.34
N THR A 19 -14.31 -16.35 -2.83
CA THR A 19 -13.14 -16.42 -3.70
C THR A 19 -12.00 -16.98 -2.84
N LYS A 20 -11.56 -18.20 -3.19
CA LYS A 20 -10.40 -18.80 -2.54
C LYS A 20 -9.23 -17.86 -2.81
N VAL A 21 -8.43 -17.61 -1.78
CA VAL A 21 -7.21 -16.78 -1.86
C VAL A 21 -6.28 -17.27 -2.99
N ASP A 22 -6.43 -18.54 -3.39
CA ASP A 22 -5.70 -19.23 -4.44
C ASP A 22 -5.98 -18.75 -5.87
N ASP A 23 -7.07 -18.00 -6.13
CA ASP A 23 -7.44 -17.52 -7.48
C ASP A 23 -6.85 -16.13 -7.84
N LEU A 24 -6.04 -15.52 -6.96
CA LEU A 24 -5.43 -14.22 -7.21
C LEU A 24 -4.18 -14.37 -8.11
N LYS A 25 -4.22 -13.75 -9.30
CA LYS A 25 -3.17 -13.63 -10.35
C LYS A 25 -1.81 -13.04 -9.88
N TRP A 26 -1.61 -12.87 -8.58
CA TRP A 26 -0.42 -12.35 -7.90
C TRP A 26 0.58 -13.45 -7.49
N THR A 27 0.47 -14.64 -8.07
CA THR A 27 1.16 -15.86 -7.61
C THR A 27 2.69 -15.75 -7.56
N GLY A 28 3.35 -15.03 -8.48
CA GLY A 28 4.81 -14.85 -8.44
C GLY A 28 5.31 -13.94 -7.30
N ASP A 29 4.60 -12.84 -7.06
CA ASP A 29 4.86 -11.97 -5.89
C ASP A 29 4.54 -12.73 -4.60
N TYR A 30 3.43 -13.47 -4.58
CA TYR A 30 3.00 -14.29 -3.45
C TYR A 30 4.01 -15.40 -3.11
N GLU A 31 4.50 -16.15 -4.09
CA GLU A 31 5.54 -17.19 -3.91
C GLU A 31 6.84 -16.57 -3.40
N THR A 32 7.25 -15.41 -3.92
CA THR A 32 8.42 -14.67 -3.44
C THR A 32 8.24 -14.20 -1.99
N LEU A 33 7.05 -13.68 -1.64
CA LEU A 33 6.68 -13.23 -0.29
C LEU A 33 6.66 -14.39 0.72
N VAL A 34 6.15 -15.55 0.30
CA VAL A 34 6.03 -16.76 1.12
C VAL A 34 7.39 -17.45 1.31
N ASN A 35 8.22 -17.51 0.28
CA ASN A 35 9.54 -18.17 0.34
C ASN A 35 10.57 -17.40 1.18
N LEU A 36 10.44 -16.08 1.30
CA LEU A 36 11.32 -15.26 2.15
C LEU A 36 11.06 -15.43 3.67
N ASN A 37 10.12 -16.29 4.08
CA ASN A 37 9.44 -16.18 5.38
C ASN A 37 9.36 -17.46 6.24
N SER A 38 10.36 -18.34 6.23
CA SER A 38 10.36 -19.49 7.15
C SER A 38 10.79 -19.16 8.59
N ASN A 39 11.36 -17.98 8.87
CA ASN A 39 12.08 -17.72 10.15
C ASN A 39 11.82 -16.36 10.85
N ALA A 40 10.80 -15.57 10.50
CA ALA A 40 10.60 -14.23 11.09
C ALA A 40 9.77 -14.24 12.41
N LYS A 41 10.17 -13.42 13.40
CA LYS A 41 9.49 -13.30 14.71
C LYS A 41 8.03 -12.79 14.57
N ASN A 42 7.12 -13.43 15.31
CA ASN A 42 5.67 -13.47 15.13
C ASN A 42 4.86 -12.33 15.79
N THR A 43 5.19 -11.04 15.58
CA THR A 43 4.26 -9.96 16.01
C THR A 43 3.75 -9.20 14.79
N ILE A 44 2.47 -8.80 14.80
CA ILE A 44 1.86 -8.01 13.70
C ILE A 44 2.43 -6.59 13.70
N GLU A 45 2.68 -6.03 14.88
CA GLU A 45 3.23 -4.68 15.03
C GLU A 45 4.73 -4.63 14.71
N GLY A 46 5.50 -5.66 15.07
CA GLY A 46 6.96 -5.61 15.02
C GLY A 46 7.50 -4.74 16.14
N ILE A 47 8.79 -4.39 16.07
CA ILE A 47 9.40 -3.44 17.02
C ILE A 47 9.42 -2.08 16.32
N ASP A 48 8.81 -1.07 16.94
CA ASP A 48 8.83 0.34 16.56
C ASP A 48 9.24 1.11 17.82
N THR A 49 10.55 1.24 18.03
CA THR A 49 11.09 1.75 19.29
C THR A 49 10.81 3.25 19.45
N ASN A 50 10.83 3.99 18.35
CA ASN A 50 10.64 5.44 18.32
C ASN A 50 9.16 5.87 18.16
N LYS A 51 8.24 4.90 18.01
CA LYS A 51 6.79 5.09 17.85
C LYS A 51 6.43 5.98 16.67
N ASN A 52 7.23 5.94 15.59
CA ASN A 52 6.98 6.74 14.40
C ASN A 52 5.92 6.11 13.46
N GLY A 53 5.48 4.88 13.76
CA GLY A 53 4.53 4.10 12.98
C GLY A 53 5.21 3.21 11.92
N ILE A 54 6.52 3.04 11.99
CA ILE A 54 7.34 2.23 11.09
C ILE A 54 8.15 1.27 11.94
N ARG A 55 8.22 0.01 11.53
CA ARG A 55 9.09 -0.95 12.20
C ARG A 55 10.56 -0.60 12.01
N ASP A 56 11.36 -0.72 13.06
CA ASP A 56 12.79 -0.39 13.08
C ASP A 56 13.56 -1.09 11.95
N ASP A 57 13.22 -2.36 11.65
CA ASP A 57 13.89 -3.13 10.60
C ASP A 57 13.54 -2.67 9.18
N ILE A 58 12.34 -2.11 8.99
CA ILE A 58 11.90 -1.50 7.73
C ILE A 58 12.52 -0.12 7.57
N GLU A 59 12.50 0.70 8.63
CA GLU A 59 13.14 2.01 8.64
C GLU A 59 14.64 1.88 8.30
N TYR A 60 15.35 0.97 8.97
CA TYR A 60 16.76 0.70 8.68
C TYR A 60 17.00 0.27 7.23
N PHE A 61 16.15 -0.62 6.70
CA PHE A 61 16.26 -1.05 5.29
C PHE A 61 16.09 0.13 4.33
N VAL A 62 15.04 0.93 4.50
CA VAL A 62 14.72 2.06 3.61
C VAL A 62 15.80 3.15 3.69
N VAL A 63 16.22 3.52 4.91
CA VAL A 63 17.25 4.54 5.13
C VAL A 63 18.57 4.15 4.46
N ASN A 64 19.00 2.91 4.58
CA ASN A 64 20.25 2.45 3.97
C ASN A 64 20.15 2.27 2.46
N LYS A 65 19.04 1.71 1.96
CA LYS A 65 18.87 1.46 0.52
C LYS A 65 18.75 2.76 -0.27
N TYR A 66 18.04 3.75 0.26
CA TYR A 66 17.75 5.01 -0.42
C TYR A 66 18.51 6.19 0.20
N LYS A 67 19.70 5.94 0.77
CA LYS A 67 20.51 6.96 1.45
C LYS A 67 20.80 8.18 0.57
N ASP A 68 21.08 7.95 -0.72
CA ASP A 68 21.43 8.97 -1.72
C ASP A 68 20.22 9.44 -2.54
N LYS A 69 19.01 8.94 -2.22
CA LYS A 69 17.76 9.27 -2.92
C LYS A 69 16.72 9.74 -1.89
N PRO A 70 16.88 10.94 -1.32
CA PRO A 70 16.16 11.34 -0.14
C PRO A 70 14.64 11.46 -0.38
N PHE A 71 14.20 11.84 -1.58
CA PHE A 71 12.78 11.83 -1.94
C PHE A 71 12.20 10.41 -2.01
N GLN A 72 12.91 9.46 -2.64
CA GLN A 72 12.47 8.05 -2.65
C GLN A 72 12.42 7.49 -1.22
N LYS A 73 13.43 7.79 -0.41
CA LYS A 73 13.47 7.41 1.01
C LYS A 73 12.21 7.91 1.73
N GLU A 74 11.81 9.17 1.55
CA GLU A 74 10.59 9.72 2.13
C GLU A 74 9.33 8.94 1.67
N LEU A 75 9.19 8.70 0.37
CA LEU A 75 8.06 7.94 -0.18
C LEU A 75 7.97 6.52 0.37
N PHE A 76 9.09 5.82 0.52
CA PHE A 76 9.12 4.46 1.08
C PHE A 76 8.81 4.44 2.58
N LEU A 77 9.26 5.44 3.35
CA LEU A 77 8.90 5.58 4.75
C LEU A 77 7.40 5.90 4.91
N GLU A 78 6.84 6.76 4.08
CA GLU A 78 5.39 7.03 4.03
C GLU A 78 4.58 5.78 3.69
N ALA A 79 5.02 5.01 2.69
CA ALA A 79 4.40 3.74 2.32
C ALA A 79 4.47 2.73 3.47
N ALA A 80 5.61 2.63 4.16
CA ALA A 80 5.80 1.73 5.29
C ALA A 80 4.83 2.05 6.42
N LYS A 81 4.71 3.33 6.78
CA LYS A 81 3.76 3.81 7.80
C LYS A 81 2.32 3.50 7.41
N LYS A 82 1.96 3.69 6.14
CA LYS A 82 0.62 3.43 5.63
C LYS A 82 0.27 1.94 5.68
N LEU A 83 1.20 1.09 5.23
CA LEU A 83 1.05 -0.36 5.33
C LEU A 83 0.93 -0.81 6.79
N GLN A 84 1.76 -0.28 7.69
CA GLN A 84 1.68 -0.60 9.12
C GLN A 84 0.30 -0.25 9.69
N THR A 85 -0.23 0.91 9.32
CA THR A 85 -1.60 1.33 9.69
C THR A 85 -2.65 0.34 9.17
N ILE A 86 -2.54 -0.06 7.90
CA ILE A 86 -3.45 -1.03 7.28
C ILE A 86 -3.42 -2.37 8.02
N LEU A 87 -2.23 -2.83 8.42
CA LEU A 87 -2.04 -4.10 9.11
C LEU A 87 -2.61 -4.09 10.53
N THR A 88 -2.57 -2.95 11.22
CA THR A 88 -3.07 -2.81 12.60
C THR A 88 -4.54 -2.43 12.67
N LEU A 89 -5.20 -2.14 11.54
CA LEU A 89 -6.64 -1.84 11.51
C LEU A 89 -7.47 -2.92 12.22
N PRO A 90 -8.43 -2.51 13.09
CA PRO A 90 -9.42 -3.43 13.64
C PRO A 90 -10.20 -4.15 12.53
N LYS A 91 -10.64 -5.39 12.79
CA LYS A 91 -11.43 -6.16 11.81
C LYS A 91 -12.72 -5.44 11.42
N ASN A 92 -13.38 -4.79 12.37
CA ASN A 92 -14.59 -3.99 12.20
C ASN A 92 -14.34 -2.55 11.74
N ALA A 93 -13.12 -2.19 11.32
CA ALA A 93 -12.86 -0.85 10.80
C ALA A 93 -13.76 -0.52 9.59
N PRO A 94 -14.32 0.71 9.51
CA PRO A 94 -15.23 1.08 8.43
C PRO A 94 -14.63 0.90 7.03
N VAL A 95 -15.43 0.42 6.08
CA VAL A 95 -15.00 0.27 4.67
C VAL A 95 -14.47 1.60 4.10
N LYS A 96 -15.12 2.73 4.44
CA LYS A 96 -14.66 4.06 4.03
C LYS A 96 -13.23 4.39 4.52
N LEU A 97 -12.88 3.98 5.74
CA LEU A 97 -11.52 4.17 6.26
C LEU A 97 -10.52 3.28 5.52
N ARG A 98 -10.90 2.03 5.22
CA ARG A 98 -10.06 1.10 4.45
C ARG A 98 -9.78 1.66 3.05
N ALA A 99 -10.83 2.08 2.35
CA ALA A 99 -10.72 2.68 1.01
C ALA A 99 -9.86 3.94 1.01
N LYS A 100 -10.00 4.80 2.03
CA LYS A 100 -9.13 5.98 2.19
C LYS A 100 -7.65 5.59 2.31
N LEU A 101 -7.33 4.65 3.20
CA LEU A 101 -5.94 4.22 3.43
C LEU A 101 -5.34 3.53 2.20
N ASP A 102 -6.13 2.75 1.48
CA ASP A 102 -5.72 2.11 0.23
C ASP A 102 -5.45 3.14 -0.88
N HIS A 103 -6.34 4.13 -1.03
CA HIS A 103 -6.14 5.23 -1.97
C HIS A 103 -4.89 6.05 -1.64
N GLU A 104 -4.67 6.39 -0.38
CA GLU A 104 -3.44 7.07 0.05
C GLU A 104 -2.18 6.24 -0.25
N LEU A 105 -2.23 4.91 -0.07
CA LEU A 105 -1.12 4.02 -0.42
C LEU A 105 -0.87 3.98 -1.94
N ILE A 106 -1.94 3.90 -2.74
CA ILE A 106 -1.87 3.95 -4.21
C ILE A 106 -1.25 5.26 -4.68
N ASN A 107 -1.62 6.40 -4.08
CA ASN A 107 -1.06 7.70 -4.47
C ASN A 107 0.45 7.77 -4.19
N ILE A 108 0.91 7.22 -3.06
CA ILE A 108 2.34 7.11 -2.74
C ILE A 108 3.06 6.26 -3.80
N TYR A 109 2.49 5.10 -4.17
CA TYR A 109 3.08 4.23 -5.19
C TYR A 109 3.05 4.83 -6.59
N THR A 110 1.98 5.51 -6.95
CA THR A 110 1.86 6.24 -8.22
C THR A 110 2.92 7.33 -8.30
N CYS A 111 3.11 8.07 -7.20
CA CYS A 111 4.16 9.08 -7.13
C CYS A 111 5.54 8.46 -7.26
N ARG A 112 5.84 7.38 -6.53
CA ARG A 112 7.11 6.65 -6.68
C ARG A 112 7.34 6.20 -8.12
N ASP A 113 6.36 5.54 -8.73
CA ASP A 113 6.53 5.00 -10.09
C ASP A 113 6.73 6.14 -11.09
N TYR A 114 5.98 7.23 -10.96
CA TYR A 114 6.20 8.43 -11.76
C TYR A 114 7.63 8.96 -11.65
N MET A 115 8.16 9.09 -10.43
CA MET A 115 9.54 9.53 -10.20
C MET A 115 10.57 8.56 -10.76
N LEU A 116 10.38 7.27 -10.56
CA LEU A 116 11.25 6.22 -11.07
C LEU A 116 11.33 6.30 -12.59
N TYR A 117 10.19 6.30 -13.29
CA TYR A 117 10.16 6.29 -14.75
C TYR A 117 10.58 7.61 -15.39
N LYS A 118 10.31 8.76 -14.75
CA LYS A 118 10.55 10.07 -15.36
C LYS A 118 11.90 10.70 -14.99
N LEU A 119 12.37 10.49 -13.76
CA LEU A 119 13.38 11.39 -13.17
C LEU A 119 14.61 10.69 -12.58
N GLU A 120 14.48 9.47 -12.05
CA GLU A 120 15.54 8.93 -11.17
C GLU A 120 16.07 7.53 -11.51
N ALA A 121 15.35 6.69 -12.26
CA ALA A 121 15.79 5.31 -12.47
C ALA A 121 16.75 5.17 -13.67
N LYS A 122 18.02 4.84 -13.38
CA LYS A 122 18.97 4.34 -14.39
C LYS A 122 18.71 2.87 -14.77
N ASN A 123 18.04 2.12 -13.90
CA ASN A 123 17.70 0.71 -14.09
C ASN A 123 16.32 0.43 -13.47
N ILE A 124 15.31 0.35 -14.33
CA ILE A 124 13.90 0.16 -13.92
C ILE A 124 13.68 -1.22 -13.29
N ASP A 125 14.30 -2.28 -13.83
CA ASP A 125 14.09 -3.65 -13.37
C ASP A 125 14.56 -3.84 -11.92
N GLU A 126 15.72 -3.26 -11.59
CA GLU A 126 16.24 -3.28 -10.22
C GLU A 126 15.32 -2.52 -9.27
N GLU A 127 14.70 -1.42 -9.70
CA GLU A 127 13.76 -0.66 -8.87
C GLU A 127 12.43 -1.40 -8.66
N LEU A 128 11.93 -2.10 -9.68
CA LEU A 128 10.79 -3.00 -9.55
C LEU A 128 11.10 -4.14 -8.56
N LYS A 129 12.28 -4.74 -8.64
CA LYS A 129 12.74 -5.74 -7.68
C LYS A 129 12.81 -5.18 -6.25
N ASN A 130 13.33 -3.96 -6.09
CA ASN A 130 13.41 -3.31 -4.78
C ASN A 130 12.04 -3.00 -4.18
N LYS A 131 11.06 -2.61 -5.01
CA LYS A 131 9.65 -2.48 -4.61
C LYS A 131 9.11 -3.80 -4.04
N LEU A 132 9.40 -4.93 -4.68
CA LEU A 132 8.98 -6.26 -4.20
C LEU A 132 9.67 -6.64 -2.88
N ILE A 133 10.98 -6.41 -2.76
CA ILE A 133 11.73 -6.66 -1.52
C ILE A 133 11.21 -5.80 -0.37
N PHE A 134 10.89 -4.53 -0.63
CA PHE A 134 10.28 -3.66 0.37
C PHE A 134 8.95 -4.24 0.87
N LYS A 135 8.04 -4.58 -0.06
CA LYS A 135 6.74 -5.16 0.28
C LYS A 135 6.88 -6.48 1.04
N SER A 136 7.88 -7.29 0.71
CA SER A 136 8.15 -8.56 1.41
C SER A 136 8.63 -8.39 2.82
N LYS A 137 9.48 -7.40 3.08
CA LYS A 137 9.90 -7.07 4.44
C LYS A 137 8.74 -6.56 5.29
N VAL A 138 7.87 -5.73 4.72
CA VAL A 138 6.70 -5.21 5.43
C VAL A 138 5.69 -6.33 5.73
N LEU A 139 5.42 -7.21 4.77
CA LEU A 139 4.44 -8.31 4.89
C LEU A 139 5.03 -9.64 5.37
N ASN A 140 6.19 -9.61 6.02
CA ASN A 140 7.02 -10.75 6.38
C ASN A 140 6.47 -11.72 7.44
N THR A 141 5.16 -11.79 7.68
CA THR A 141 4.56 -12.87 8.50
C THR A 141 3.26 -13.31 7.86
N LYS A 142 2.87 -14.58 8.06
CA LYS A 142 1.59 -15.10 7.53
C LYS A 142 0.40 -14.24 7.97
N ASP A 143 0.41 -13.76 9.22
CA ASP A 143 -0.64 -12.90 9.76
C ASP A 143 -0.67 -11.52 9.12
N ARG A 144 0.49 -10.90 8.86
CA ARG A 144 0.56 -9.61 8.17
C ARG A 144 0.07 -9.73 6.73
N LEU A 145 0.53 -10.75 6.01
CA LEU A 145 0.08 -11.01 4.65
C LEU A 145 -1.45 -11.24 4.61
N LYS A 146 -1.96 -12.10 5.49
CA LYS A 146 -3.41 -12.36 5.60
C LYS A 146 -4.19 -11.08 5.86
N ARG A 147 -3.74 -10.23 6.79
CA ARG A 147 -4.40 -8.94 7.10
C ARG A 147 -4.41 -7.98 5.90
N TYR A 148 -3.29 -7.89 5.19
CA TYR A 148 -3.19 -7.09 3.99
C TYR A 148 -4.15 -7.59 2.89
N LEU A 149 -4.21 -8.90 2.66
CA LEU A 149 -5.13 -9.49 1.68
C LEU A 149 -6.60 -9.29 2.07
N THR A 150 -6.95 -9.51 3.34
CA THR A 150 -8.30 -9.21 3.85
C THR A 150 -8.64 -7.74 3.68
N HIS A 151 -7.69 -6.82 3.91
CA HIS A 151 -7.92 -5.41 3.62
C HIS A 151 -8.23 -5.18 2.14
N LYS A 152 -7.44 -5.73 1.22
CA LYS A 152 -7.66 -5.57 -0.23
C LYS A 152 -8.98 -6.15 -0.71
N GLN A 153 -9.43 -7.28 -0.17
CA GLN A 153 -10.74 -7.87 -0.48
C GLN A 153 -11.92 -6.99 -0.04
N LEU A 154 -11.74 -6.14 0.96
CA LEU A 154 -12.78 -5.26 1.50
C LEU A 154 -12.81 -3.88 0.86
N VAL A 155 -11.84 -3.54 0.01
CA VAL A 155 -11.78 -2.25 -0.68
C VAL A 155 -12.33 -2.43 -2.10
N PRO A 156 -13.35 -1.64 -2.52
CA PRO A 156 -14.04 -1.83 -3.79
C PRO A 156 -13.27 -1.27 -5.01
N ILE A 157 -12.01 -0.87 -4.87
CA ILE A 157 -11.25 -0.16 -5.91
C ILE A 157 -10.06 -1.04 -6.31
N ASN A 158 -10.02 -1.51 -7.56
CA ASN A 158 -8.77 -1.92 -8.17
C ASN A 158 -8.03 -0.69 -8.71
N GLU A 159 -6.70 -0.74 -8.75
CA GLU A 159 -5.87 0.33 -9.33
C GLU A 159 -6.26 0.61 -10.80
N ASP A 160 -6.76 -0.42 -11.49
CA ASP A 160 -7.31 -0.38 -12.85
C ASP A 160 -8.66 0.35 -12.96
N ASP A 161 -9.37 0.53 -11.85
CA ASP A 161 -10.67 1.24 -11.79
C ASP A 161 -10.49 2.74 -11.53
N MET A 162 -9.25 3.22 -11.31
CA MET A 162 -8.98 4.65 -11.18
C MET A 162 -9.14 5.34 -12.52
N GLU A 163 -10.01 6.34 -12.56
CA GLU A 163 -10.20 7.17 -13.76
C GLU A 163 -8.86 7.79 -14.18
N TYR A 164 -8.57 7.80 -15.49
CA TYR A 164 -7.34 8.37 -16.07
C TYR A 164 -7.05 9.80 -15.58
N ASN A 165 -8.10 10.61 -15.39
CA ASN A 165 -8.00 11.96 -14.86
C ASN A 165 -7.45 11.99 -13.43
N THR A 166 -7.84 11.04 -12.58
CA THR A 166 -7.32 10.88 -11.22
C THR A 166 -5.83 10.57 -11.25
N ILE A 167 -5.40 9.61 -12.08
CA ILE A 167 -3.97 9.25 -12.20
C ILE A 167 -3.13 10.45 -12.62
N ASN A 168 -3.60 11.24 -13.58
CA ASN A 168 -2.89 12.44 -14.03
C ASN A 168 -2.82 13.53 -12.96
N ASN A 169 -3.87 13.71 -12.18
CA ASN A 169 -3.85 14.64 -11.06
C ASN A 169 -2.86 14.20 -9.98
N GLU A 170 -2.81 12.90 -9.64
CA GLU A 170 -1.84 12.37 -8.67
C GLU A 170 -0.40 12.52 -9.16
N ARG A 171 -0.14 12.32 -10.46
CA ARG A 171 1.18 12.58 -11.07
C ARG A 171 1.59 14.05 -10.95
N LYS A 172 0.68 14.99 -11.24
CA LYS A 172 0.93 16.43 -11.06
C LYS A 172 1.19 16.79 -9.60
N ASN A 173 0.41 16.22 -8.68
CA ASN A 173 0.61 16.41 -7.24
C ASN A 173 1.99 15.89 -6.79
N CYS A 174 2.41 14.73 -7.31
CA CYS A 174 3.74 14.19 -7.07
C CYS A 174 4.84 15.11 -7.57
N GLU A 175 4.71 15.63 -8.79
CA GLU A 175 5.68 16.57 -9.37
C GLU A 175 5.80 17.84 -8.51
N LEU A 176 4.67 18.40 -8.06
CA LEU A 176 4.67 19.53 -7.13
C LEU A 176 5.33 19.19 -5.79
N LYS A 177 5.09 17.98 -5.24
CA LYS A 177 5.73 17.51 -4.01
C LYS A 177 7.25 17.44 -4.20
N TYR A 178 7.71 16.89 -5.32
CA TYR A 178 9.12 16.78 -5.66
C TYR A 178 9.80 18.14 -5.86
N GLN A 179 9.16 19.07 -6.58
CA GLN A 179 9.71 20.42 -6.75
C GLN A 179 9.85 21.16 -5.42
N LYS A 180 8.86 21.03 -4.52
CA LYS A 180 8.95 21.58 -3.16
C LYS A 180 10.09 20.94 -2.36
N PHE A 181 10.29 19.64 -2.53
CA PHE A 181 11.37 18.89 -1.89
C PHE A 181 12.75 19.45 -2.32
N ILE A 182 13.00 19.56 -3.63
CA ILE A 182 14.25 20.12 -4.17
C ILE A 182 14.48 21.55 -3.66
N ASN A 183 13.46 22.41 -3.73
CA ASN A 183 13.59 23.80 -3.31
C ASN A 183 13.91 23.95 -1.82
N LYS A 184 13.39 23.05 -0.99
CA LYS A 184 13.69 23.04 0.45
C LYS A 184 15.14 22.65 0.72
N ASP A 185 15.64 21.63 0.03
CA ASP A 185 17.04 21.19 0.17
C ASP A 185 18.02 22.29 -0.26
N MET A 186 17.68 23.07 -1.29
CA MET A 186 18.48 24.23 -1.72
C MET A 186 18.54 25.34 -0.67
N ILE A 187 17.45 25.58 0.08
CA ILE A 187 17.41 26.62 1.11
C ILE A 187 18.23 26.20 2.35
N THR A 188 18.23 24.92 2.71
CA THR A 188 18.95 24.42 3.89
C THR A 188 20.45 24.16 3.66
N SER A 189 20.93 24.34 2.43
CA SER A 189 22.34 24.11 2.05
C SER A 189 23.17 25.40 1.90
N ASN A 190 22.57 26.57 2.19
CA ASN A 190 23.25 27.88 2.26
C ASN A 190 23.40 28.32 3.72
#